data_AF-A0A2K5WHH2-F1
#
_entry.id   AF-A0A2K5WHH2-F1
#
_cell.length_a   1.000
_cell.length_b   1.000
_cell.length_c   1.000
_cell.angle_alpha   90.00
_cell.angle_beta   90.00
_cell.angle_gamma   90.00
#
_symmetry.space_group_name_H-M   'P 1'
#
loop_
_entity.id
_entity.type
_entity.pdbx_description
1 polymer ?
#
loop_
_entity_poly.entity_id
_entity_poly.type
_entity_poly.pdbx_seq_one_letter_code
_entity_poly.pdbx_strand_id
1 'polypeptide(L)'
;MALLLGAVLLVAQPQLVPSRPSWASRSFSRKAGTLQDDVRYGADGSAQQLPQTIIIGVRKGGTRALLEMLSLHPDVAAAENEVHFFDWEEHYGHGLGWYLSQMPFSWPHQLTVEKTPAYFTSPKVPERVHSMNPSIAAAHPARPVGARAI
;
A
#
# COMPACT_ATOMS: atom_id res chain seq x y z
N MET A 1 50.37 34.66 28.76
CA MET A 1 50.25 34.95 27.31
C MET A 1 50.55 33.68 26.53
N ALA A 2 49.52 32.93 26.14
CA ALA A 2 49.49 32.02 24.98
C ALA A 2 48.21 31.16 25.07
N LEU A 3 47.14 31.68 24.48
CA LEU A 3 45.93 30.93 24.15
C LEU A 3 46.25 30.09 22.91
N LEU A 4 46.07 28.76 22.97
CA LEU A 4 46.02 27.93 21.78
C LEU A 4 44.66 27.23 21.71
N LEU A 5 43.89 27.75 20.75
CA LEU A 5 42.61 27.30 20.26
C LEU A 5 42.72 25.89 19.65
N GLY A 6 41.73 25.04 19.97
CA GLY A 6 41.55 23.75 19.33
C GLY A 6 40.06 23.44 19.22
N ALA A 7 39.34 24.21 18.41
CA ALA A 7 37.95 23.94 18.07
C ALA A 7 37.90 22.72 17.13
N VAL A 8 37.57 21.55 17.69
CA VAL A 8 37.25 20.35 16.91
C VAL A 8 35.86 20.56 16.31
N LEU A 9 35.84 21.00 15.05
CA LEU A 9 34.64 21.12 14.24
C LEU A 9 34.15 19.70 13.89
N LEU A 10 33.20 19.17 14.67
CA LEU A 10 32.50 17.93 14.34
C LEU A 10 31.56 18.19 13.16
N VAL A 11 32.08 18.04 11.95
CA VAL A 11 31.27 18.01 10.72
C VAL A 11 30.39 16.76 10.78
N ALA A 12 29.18 16.93 11.28
CA ALA A 12 28.10 15.96 11.13
C ALA A 12 27.77 15.84 9.64
N GLN A 13 28.37 14.88 8.97
CA GLN A 13 27.98 14.46 7.63
C GLN A 13 26.55 13.90 7.71
N PRO A 14 25.53 14.51 7.09
CA PRO A 14 24.25 13.83 6.96
C PRO A 14 24.47 12.63 6.05
N GLN A 15 24.48 11.43 6.63
CA GLN A 15 24.43 10.20 5.86
C GLN A 15 23.13 10.25 5.06
N LEU A 16 23.24 10.53 3.76
CA LEU A 16 22.19 10.42 2.77
C LEU A 16 21.73 8.96 2.77
N VAL A 17 20.73 8.66 3.59
CA VAL A 17 19.92 7.45 3.44
C VAL A 17 19.30 7.51 2.04
N PRO A 18 19.54 6.53 1.16
CA PRO A 18 18.85 6.49 -0.11
C PRO A 18 17.38 6.13 0.12
N SER A 19 16.51 7.14 0.26
CA SER A 19 15.05 6.98 0.41
C SER A 19 14.36 6.69 -0.93
N ARG A 20 14.93 5.79 -1.73
CA ARG A 20 14.31 5.34 -2.98
C ARG A 20 14.38 3.83 -3.01
N PRO A 21 13.28 3.11 -2.71
CA PRO A 21 13.14 1.81 -3.35
C PRO A 21 13.15 2.08 -4.86
N SER A 22 14.23 1.67 -5.54
CA SER A 22 14.26 1.62 -7.00
C SER A 22 13.29 0.53 -7.42
N TRP A 23 12.00 0.85 -7.44
CA TRP A 23 11.00 0.01 -8.04
C TRP A 23 11.22 0.09 -9.55
N ALA A 24 12.14 -0.72 -10.03
CA ALA A 24 12.23 -1.06 -11.44
C ALA A 24 10.84 -1.59 -11.81
N SER A 25 10.19 -0.91 -12.76
CA SER A 25 8.94 -1.31 -13.38
C SER A 25 9.09 -2.71 -13.98
N ARG A 26 8.99 -3.74 -13.14
CA ARG A 26 8.87 -5.11 -13.57
C ARG A 26 7.46 -5.24 -14.09
N SER A 27 7.33 -5.20 -15.41
CA SER A 27 6.09 -5.56 -16.08
C SER A 27 5.59 -6.88 -15.49
N PHE A 28 4.46 -6.83 -14.79
CA PHE A 28 3.81 -7.99 -14.22
C PHE A 28 3.30 -8.86 -15.38
N SER A 29 4.18 -9.73 -15.89
CA SER A 29 3.82 -10.76 -16.84
C SER A 29 3.44 -12.01 -16.06
N ARG A 30 2.16 -12.16 -15.67
CA ARG A 30 1.61 -13.44 -15.19
C ARG A 30 0.10 -13.56 -15.52
N LYS A 31 -0.21 -14.62 -16.28
CA LYS A 31 -1.52 -15.23 -16.62
C LYS A 31 -2.72 -14.26 -16.76
N ALA A 32 -2.71 -13.58 -17.89
CA ALA A 32 -3.76 -12.83 -18.59
C ALA A 32 -5.16 -13.51 -18.77
N GLY A 33 -5.37 -14.76 -18.38
CA GLY A 33 -6.44 -15.58 -18.97
C GLY A 33 -7.88 -15.39 -18.46
N THR A 34 -8.15 -14.57 -17.45
CA THR A 34 -9.53 -14.45 -16.88
C THR A 34 -9.89 -13.07 -16.36
N LEU A 35 -8.92 -12.23 -15.99
CA LEU A 35 -9.20 -10.86 -15.51
C LEU A 35 -9.31 -9.82 -16.62
N GLN A 36 -8.85 -10.13 -17.84
CA GLN A 36 -8.88 -9.17 -18.94
C GLN A 36 -10.31 -8.73 -19.31
N ASP A 37 -11.29 -9.63 -19.18
CA ASP A 37 -12.70 -9.34 -19.49
C ASP A 37 -13.38 -8.48 -18.40
N ASP A 38 -12.84 -8.46 -17.18
CA ASP A 38 -13.41 -7.70 -16.05
C ASP A 38 -12.87 -6.27 -15.93
N VAL A 39 -11.82 -5.91 -16.70
CA VAL A 39 -11.23 -4.57 -16.64
C VAL A 39 -12.22 -3.55 -17.18
N ARG A 40 -12.72 -2.68 -16.31
CA ARG A 40 -13.54 -1.54 -16.69
C ARG A 40 -12.65 -0.36 -17.04
N TYR A 41 -12.93 0.26 -18.18
CA TYR A 41 -12.28 1.48 -18.63
C TYR A 41 -13.17 2.69 -18.36
N GLY A 42 -12.59 3.75 -17.83
CA GLY A 42 -13.22 5.05 -17.69
C GLY A 42 -13.30 5.77 -19.05
N ALA A 43 -14.21 6.74 -19.15
CA ALA A 43 -14.39 7.54 -20.36
C ALA A 43 -13.14 8.39 -20.72
N ASP A 44 -12.27 8.63 -19.73
CA ASP A 44 -11.01 9.35 -19.84
C ASP A 44 -9.81 8.45 -20.19
N GLY A 45 -10.00 7.13 -20.32
CA GLY A 45 -8.92 6.18 -20.60
C GLY A 45 -8.23 5.62 -19.35
N SER A 46 -8.71 5.96 -18.17
CA SER A 46 -8.35 5.27 -16.92
C SER A 46 -8.93 3.85 -16.89
N ALA A 47 -8.42 3.00 -15.99
CA ALA A 47 -8.97 1.66 -15.79
C ALA A 47 -8.97 1.26 -14.32
N GLN A 48 -9.87 0.38 -13.91
CA GLN A 48 -9.76 -0.26 -12.60
C GLN A 48 -8.58 -1.24 -12.63
N GLN A 49 -7.71 -1.16 -11.62
CA GLN A 49 -6.52 -2.00 -11.49
C GLN A 49 -6.50 -2.65 -10.10
N LEU A 50 -6.04 -3.90 -10.00
CA LEU A 50 -5.83 -4.53 -8.69
C LEU A 50 -4.81 -3.73 -7.87
N PRO A 51 -4.95 -3.68 -6.53
CA PRO A 51 -4.06 -2.89 -5.71
C PRO A 51 -2.63 -3.45 -5.77
N GLN A 52 -1.65 -2.58 -5.94
CA GLN A 52 -0.23 -2.95 -5.83
C GLN A 52 0.28 -2.86 -4.39
N THR A 53 -0.46 -2.14 -3.53
CA THR A 53 -0.20 -2.05 -2.09
C THR A 53 -1.50 -2.18 -1.30
N ILE A 54 -1.44 -2.90 -0.18
CA ILE A 54 -2.55 -3.02 0.76
C ILE A 54 -2.09 -2.56 2.15
N ILE A 55 -2.86 -1.66 2.77
CA ILE A 55 -2.72 -1.29 4.17
C ILE A 55 -3.54 -2.28 5.01
N ILE A 56 -2.87 -3.27 5.59
CA ILE A 56 -3.53 -4.41 6.25
C ILE A 56 -3.97 -4.14 7.70
N GLY A 57 -3.50 -3.05 8.31
CA GLY A 57 -3.72 -2.79 9.73
C GLY A 57 -2.72 -1.79 10.30
N VAL A 58 -2.73 -1.52 11.60
CA VAL A 58 -3.65 -2.09 12.62
C VAL A 58 -4.83 -1.18 12.93
N ARG A 59 -5.95 -1.74 13.39
CA ARG A 59 -7.10 -0.97 13.89
C ARG A 59 -6.65 0.02 14.97
N LYS A 60 -7.17 1.25 14.92
CA LYS A 60 -6.75 2.39 15.76
C LYS A 60 -5.25 2.77 15.66
N GLY A 61 -4.55 2.27 14.64
CA GLY A 61 -3.13 2.58 14.39
C GLY A 61 -2.89 3.76 13.46
N GLY A 62 -3.93 4.50 13.06
CA GLY A 62 -3.80 5.62 12.11
C GLY A 62 -3.80 5.22 10.63
N THR A 63 -4.38 4.06 10.29
CA THR A 63 -4.46 3.58 8.90
C THR A 63 -5.23 4.53 7.97
N ARG A 64 -6.27 5.22 8.48
CA ARG A 64 -7.01 6.26 7.75
C ARG A 64 -6.11 7.46 7.42
N ALA A 65 -5.37 7.97 8.40
CA ALA A 65 -4.45 9.09 8.22
C ALA A 65 -3.31 8.73 7.25
N LEU A 66 -2.79 7.50 7.32
CA LEU A 66 -1.79 7.00 6.37
C LEU A 66 -2.34 6.99 4.94
N LEU A 67 -3.55 6.45 4.74
CA LEU A 67 -4.19 6.42 3.42
C LEU A 67 -4.41 7.84 2.89
N GLU A 68 -4.96 8.74 3.70
CA GLU A 68 -5.18 10.15 3.33
C GLU A 68 -3.89 10.84 2.92
N MET A 69 -2.81 10.65 3.69
CA MET A 69 -1.51 11.23 3.36
C MET A 69 -0.93 10.68 2.06
N LEU A 70 -1.09 9.37 1.80
CA LEU A 70 -0.67 8.76 0.53
C LEU A 70 -1.49 9.28 -0.65
N SER A 71 -2.80 9.45 -0.48
CA SER A 71 -3.70 9.95 -1.52
C SER A 71 -3.45 11.40 -1.92
N LEU A 72 -2.66 12.17 -1.16
CA LEU A 72 -2.22 13.49 -1.59
C LEU A 72 -1.20 13.45 -2.74
N HIS A 73 -0.58 12.29 -2.99
CA HIS A 73 0.38 12.13 -4.06
C HIS A 73 -0.33 11.89 -5.41
N PRO A 74 0.03 12.61 -6.50
CA PRO A 74 -0.67 12.51 -7.78
C PRO A 74 -0.60 11.10 -8.39
N ASP A 75 0.45 10.34 -8.09
CA ASP A 75 0.63 8.97 -8.58
C ASP A 75 -0.05 7.90 -7.70
N VAL A 76 -0.98 8.28 -6.81
CA VAL A 76 -1.69 7.34 -5.93
C VAL A 76 -3.20 7.44 -6.16
N ALA A 77 -3.83 6.29 -6.40
CA ALA A 77 -5.27 6.13 -6.45
C ALA A 77 -5.71 5.19 -5.31
N ALA A 78 -6.40 5.73 -4.31
CA ALA A 78 -6.78 4.96 -3.12
C ALA A 78 -8.26 4.59 -3.14
N ALA A 79 -8.58 3.35 -2.78
CA ALA A 79 -9.95 2.95 -2.48
C ALA A 79 -10.46 3.71 -1.24
N GLU A 80 -11.61 4.37 -1.37
CA GLU A 80 -12.16 5.21 -0.31
C GLU A 80 -12.62 4.40 0.90
N ASN A 81 -13.21 3.23 0.65
CA ASN A 81 -13.84 2.38 1.65
C ASN A 81 -13.02 1.13 1.99
N GLU A 82 -13.27 0.57 3.18
CA GLU A 82 -12.73 -0.75 3.55
C GLU A 82 -13.43 -1.82 2.72
N VAL A 83 -12.68 -2.52 1.87
CA VAL A 83 -13.28 -3.46 0.90
C VAL A 83 -13.61 -4.80 1.55
N HIS A 84 -12.91 -5.16 2.63
CA HIS A 84 -13.14 -6.42 3.35
C HIS A 84 -13.13 -7.67 2.46
N PHE A 85 -12.31 -7.67 1.41
CA PHE A 85 -12.30 -8.75 0.42
C PHE A 85 -11.70 -10.03 0.99
N PHE A 86 -10.58 -9.93 1.71
CA PHE A 86 -9.86 -11.12 2.15
C PHE A 86 -10.37 -11.70 3.48
N ASP A 87 -11.06 -10.90 4.31
CA ASP A 87 -11.55 -11.32 5.63
C ASP A 87 -13.02 -11.76 5.63
N TRP A 88 -13.87 -11.24 4.74
CA TRP A 88 -15.28 -11.69 4.66
C TRP A 88 -15.44 -12.78 3.62
N GLU A 89 -16.07 -13.90 4.00
CA GLU A 89 -16.27 -15.03 3.08
C GLU A 89 -17.19 -14.67 1.91
N GLU A 90 -18.23 -13.86 2.16
CA GLU A 90 -19.15 -13.38 1.13
C GLU A 90 -18.41 -12.61 0.03
N HIS A 91 -17.60 -11.61 0.43
CA HIS A 91 -16.82 -10.81 -0.51
C HIS A 91 -15.77 -11.66 -1.24
N TYR A 92 -15.05 -12.52 -0.52
CA TYR A 92 -14.05 -13.40 -1.13
C TYR A 92 -14.67 -14.37 -2.15
N GLY A 93 -15.89 -14.85 -1.87
CA GLY A 93 -16.65 -15.74 -2.74
C GLY A 93 -17.05 -15.12 -4.09
N HIS A 94 -17.14 -13.79 -4.18
CA HIS A 94 -17.38 -13.09 -5.45
C HIS A 94 -16.14 -13.06 -6.38
N GLY A 95 -14.96 -13.42 -5.86
CA GLY A 95 -13.73 -13.53 -6.66
C GLY A 95 -13.08 -12.19 -7.01
N LEU A 96 -11.99 -12.29 -7.78
CA LEU A 96 -11.12 -11.14 -8.08
C LEU A 96 -11.76 -10.09 -9.01
N GLY A 97 -12.70 -10.48 -9.88
CA GLY A 97 -13.43 -9.51 -10.71
C GLY A 97 -14.28 -8.56 -9.87
N TRP A 98 -14.93 -9.08 -8.82
CA TRP A 98 -15.61 -8.25 -7.84
C TRP A 98 -14.62 -7.36 -7.08
N TYR A 99 -13.50 -7.90 -6.62
CA TYR A 99 -12.48 -7.09 -5.92
C TYR A 99 -11.94 -5.95 -6.79
N LEU A 100 -11.63 -6.23 -8.06
CA LEU A 100 -11.22 -5.25 -9.06
C LEU A 100 -12.27 -4.16 -9.24
N SER A 101 -13.54 -4.53 -9.25
CA SER A 101 -14.66 -3.60 -9.39
C SER A 101 -14.81 -2.60 -8.24
N GLN A 102 -14.20 -2.88 -7.08
CA GLN A 102 -14.18 -1.98 -5.92
C GLN A 102 -13.03 -0.98 -5.98
N MET A 103 -12.08 -1.15 -6.90
CA MET A 103 -10.91 -0.26 -7.02
C MET A 103 -11.27 1.04 -7.71
N PRO A 104 -10.63 2.17 -7.35
CA PRO A 104 -10.80 3.39 -8.12
C PRO A 104 -10.27 3.20 -9.55
N PHE A 105 -10.78 4.02 -10.46
CA PHE A 105 -10.15 4.16 -11.76
C PHE A 105 -8.78 4.84 -11.59
N SER A 106 -7.76 4.25 -12.21
CA SER A 106 -6.39 4.74 -12.12
C SER A 106 -5.68 4.63 -13.47
N TRP A 107 -4.71 5.51 -13.69
CA TRP A 107 -3.86 5.48 -14.87
C TRP A 107 -2.76 4.41 -14.70
N PRO A 108 -2.17 3.90 -15.80
CA PRO A 108 -1.16 2.84 -15.72
C PRO A 108 0.09 3.19 -14.89
N HIS A 109 0.39 4.49 -14.71
CA HIS A 109 1.51 4.96 -13.90
C HIS A 109 1.18 5.12 -12.40
N GLN A 110 -0.12 5.12 -12.05
CA GLN A 110 -0.56 5.33 -10.68
C GLN A 110 -0.56 4.01 -9.89
N LEU A 111 -0.29 4.14 -8.60
CA LEU A 111 -0.39 3.04 -7.64
C LEU A 111 -1.79 3.00 -7.05
N THR A 112 -2.48 1.88 -7.25
CA THR A 112 -3.75 1.58 -6.60
C THR A 112 -3.51 1.02 -5.21
N VAL A 113 -4.14 1.64 -4.20
CA VAL A 113 -3.98 1.29 -2.78
C VAL A 113 -5.31 0.98 -2.14
N GLU A 114 -5.39 -0.13 -1.41
CA GLU A 114 -6.56 -0.51 -0.61
C GLU A 114 -6.20 -0.54 0.89
N LYS A 115 -7.18 -0.29 1.76
CA LYS A 115 -6.99 -0.30 3.22
C LYS A 115 -8.14 -1.01 3.92
N THR A 116 -7.84 -2.14 4.55
CA THR A 116 -8.75 -2.83 5.48
C THR A 116 -7.99 -3.25 6.74
N PRO A 117 -8.12 -2.53 7.86
CA PRO A 117 -7.34 -2.78 9.07
C PRO A 117 -7.64 -4.11 9.77
N ALA A 118 -8.77 -4.75 9.45
CA ALA A 118 -9.16 -6.05 9.97
C ALA A 118 -8.29 -7.20 9.43
N TYR A 119 -7.61 -6.99 8.29
CA TYR A 119 -6.74 -7.98 7.67
C TYR A 119 -5.62 -8.45 8.61
N PHE A 120 -5.02 -7.53 9.37
CA PHE A 120 -3.92 -7.82 10.29
C PHE A 120 -4.26 -8.89 11.35
N THR A 121 -5.52 -8.97 11.78
CA THR A 121 -5.96 -9.92 12.82
C THR A 121 -6.64 -11.16 12.26
N SER A 122 -6.80 -11.26 10.94
CA SER A 122 -7.53 -12.36 10.30
C SER A 122 -6.56 -13.44 9.81
N PRO A 123 -6.61 -14.68 10.35
CA PRO A 123 -5.60 -15.70 10.08
C PRO A 123 -5.59 -16.21 8.63
N LYS A 124 -6.72 -16.09 7.92
CA LYS A 124 -6.88 -16.52 6.52
C LYS A 124 -6.36 -15.49 5.50
N VAL A 125 -6.15 -14.24 5.91
CA VAL A 125 -5.81 -13.17 4.98
C VAL A 125 -4.40 -13.31 4.38
N PRO A 126 -3.34 -13.66 5.14
CA PRO A 126 -1.99 -13.77 4.57
C PRO A 126 -1.90 -14.73 3.38
N GLU A 127 -2.53 -15.90 3.49
CA GLU A 127 -2.55 -16.91 2.42
C GLU A 127 -3.31 -16.43 1.19
N ARG A 128 -4.48 -15.79 1.39
CA ARG A 128 -5.29 -15.27 0.28
C ARG A 128 -4.61 -14.12 -0.45
N VAL A 129 -3.97 -13.21 0.27
CA VAL A 129 -3.19 -12.10 -0.29
C VAL A 129 -1.99 -12.64 -1.08
N HIS A 130 -1.26 -13.62 -0.52
CA HIS A 130 -0.14 -14.26 -1.20
C HIS A 130 -0.58 -15.00 -2.47
N SER A 131 -1.73 -15.67 -2.42
CA SER A 131 -2.32 -16.37 -3.58
C SER A 131 -2.71 -15.41 -4.70
N MET A 132 -3.22 -14.22 -4.36
CA MET A 132 -3.51 -13.18 -5.35
C MET A 132 -2.23 -12.63 -5.98
N ASN A 133 -1.28 -12.19 -5.17
CA ASN A 133 -0.02 -11.65 -5.66
C ASN A 133 1.09 -11.84 -4.60
N PRO A 134 2.05 -12.76 -4.82
CA PRO A 134 3.11 -13.03 -3.86
C PRO A 134 4.11 -11.87 -3.73
N SER A 135 4.08 -10.90 -4.64
CA SER A 135 4.96 -9.74 -4.68
C SER A 135 4.29 -8.45 -4.22
N ILE A 136 3.07 -8.52 -3.67
CA ILE A 136 2.34 -7.34 -3.21
C ILE A 136 2.99 -6.72 -1.98
N ALA A 137 3.05 -5.39 -1.92
CA ALA A 137 3.53 -4.68 -0.75
C ALA A 137 2.42 -4.61 0.31
N ALA A 138 2.70 -5.10 1.51
CA ALA A 138 1.81 -4.97 2.67
C ALA A 138 2.37 -3.90 3.62
N ALA A 139 1.59 -2.84 3.87
CA ALA A 139 1.96 -1.75 4.76
C ALA A 139 1.13 -1.76 6.05
N HIS A 140 1.74 -1.36 7.16
CA HIS A 140 1.03 -1.04 8.40
C HIS A 140 1.71 0.18 9.06
N PRO A 141 0.98 1.08 9.74
CA PRO A 141 1.60 2.13 10.53
C PRO A 141 2.51 1.53 11.59
N ALA A 142 3.64 2.20 11.86
CA ALA A 142 4.46 1.90 13.01
C ALA A 142 3.68 2.26 14.28
N ARG A 143 3.54 1.33 15.22
CA ARG A 143 3.04 1.69 16.56
C ARG A 143 4.13 2.50 17.28
N PRO A 144 3.81 3.64 17.91
CA PRO A 144 4.74 4.24 18.85
C PRO A 144 4.99 3.24 19.99
N VAL A 145 6.27 2.97 20.27
CA VAL A 145 6.69 2.12 21.39
C VAL A 145 6.16 2.75 22.68
N GLY A 146 5.16 2.11 23.32
CA GLY A 146 4.60 2.57 24.61
C GLY A 146 3.08 2.75 24.66
N ALA A 147 2.35 2.69 23.55
CA ALA A 147 0.89 2.78 23.58
C ALA A 147 0.26 1.46 24.05
N ARG A 148 0.04 1.33 25.37
CA ARG A 148 -0.82 0.27 25.95
C ARG A 148 -2.27 0.47 25.49
N ALA A 149 -2.92 -0.62 25.10
CA ALA A 149 -4.36 -0.64 24.89
C ALA A 149 -5.07 -0.35 26.22
N ILE A 150 -5.84 0.73 26.25
CA ILE A 150 -6.88 0.99 27.24
C ILE A 150 -8.19 0.36 26.78
#